data_AF-A0A7C2W4K4-F1
#
_entry.id   AF-A0A7C2W4K4-F1
#
_cell.length_a   1.000
_cell.length_b   1.000
_cell.length_c   1.000
_cell.angle_alpha   90.00
_cell.angle_beta   90.00
_cell.angle_gamma   90.00
#
_symmetry.space_group_name_H-M   'P 1'
#
loop_
_entity.id
_entity.type
_entity.pdbx_description
1 polymer ?
#
loop_
_entity_poly.entity_id
_entity_poly.type
_entity_poly.pdbx_seq_one_letter_code
_entity_poly.pdbx_strand_id
1 'polypeptide(L)'
;LEWHGYHNPLGLDAVKAWELCIRAAQKGGGVVTPATFWPIGGMPHPWTVRMSEDLIHDLAVSIFEQMGHVGFRVIIAVTGHYGFEQVYQIKRAALEVMYRSGMCIYAMPEYEAACDIGYRGDHAAKWETSIMMYLIPDLVEMKEAEPPGTPMDGVGGEDPRVHASRELGEKVCDLIIERLSSAAKTLLELSPRERSRFITACAAHLRTLETHKRGAMADENYWEGVLALAKGEYHKAIEAFNMI
;
A
#
# COMPACT_ATOMS: atom_id res chain seq x y z
N LEU A 1 -10.47 9.50 -1.29
CA LEU A 1 -11.13 10.15 -2.43
C LEU A 1 -10.21 11.23 -2.92
N GLU A 2 -9.66 11.02 -4.10
CA GLU A 2 -8.64 11.88 -4.69
C GLU A 2 -8.83 11.91 -6.20
N TRP A 3 -8.58 13.06 -6.80
CA TRP A 3 -8.54 13.22 -8.25
C TRP A 3 -7.51 12.30 -8.89
N HIS A 4 -7.92 11.54 -9.91
CA HIS A 4 -7.05 10.63 -10.65
C HIS A 4 -7.15 10.85 -12.16
N GLY A 5 -7.30 12.10 -12.57
CA GLY A 5 -7.59 12.45 -13.97
C GLY A 5 -9.01 12.09 -14.38
N TYR A 6 -9.33 12.39 -15.63
CA TYR A 6 -10.68 12.16 -16.19
C TYR A 6 -10.98 10.68 -16.48
N HIS A 7 -9.95 9.85 -16.64
CA HIS A 7 -10.09 8.45 -17.04
C HIS A 7 -10.27 7.47 -15.89
N ASN A 8 -10.00 7.86 -14.64
CA ASN A 8 -10.10 7.02 -13.45
C ASN A 8 -11.11 7.56 -12.44
N PRO A 9 -11.65 6.70 -11.55
CA PRO A 9 -12.62 7.13 -10.55
C PRO A 9 -11.94 7.86 -9.39
N LEU A 10 -12.66 8.81 -8.76
CA LEU A 10 -12.20 9.51 -7.53
C LEU A 10 -11.90 8.57 -6.35
N GLY A 11 -12.46 7.36 -6.38
CA GLY A 11 -12.28 6.32 -5.36
C GLY A 11 -11.12 5.36 -5.61
N LEU A 12 -10.31 5.58 -6.67
CA LEU A 12 -9.29 4.64 -7.16
C LEU A 12 -8.51 3.97 -6.03
N ASP A 13 -7.89 4.74 -5.16
CA ASP A 13 -7.06 4.25 -4.05
C ASP A 13 -7.75 3.13 -3.25
N ALA A 14 -8.94 3.43 -2.73
CA ALA A 14 -9.65 2.53 -1.84
C ALA A 14 -10.21 1.32 -2.57
N VAL A 15 -10.77 1.51 -3.79
CA VAL A 15 -11.38 0.39 -4.53
C VAL A 15 -10.33 -0.60 -5.03
N LYS A 16 -9.17 -0.12 -5.49
CA LYS A 16 -8.02 -0.94 -5.88
C LYS A 16 -7.50 -1.76 -4.70
N ALA A 17 -7.20 -1.11 -3.57
CA ALA A 17 -6.70 -1.79 -2.38
C ALA A 17 -7.71 -2.82 -1.85
N TRP A 18 -9.01 -2.47 -1.88
CA TRP A 18 -10.07 -3.37 -1.45
C TRP A 18 -10.16 -4.62 -2.33
N GLU A 19 -10.14 -4.47 -3.66
CA GLU A 19 -10.21 -5.62 -4.56
C GLU A 19 -8.98 -6.53 -4.50
N LEU A 20 -7.78 -5.95 -4.33
CA LEU A 20 -6.57 -6.72 -4.05
C LEU A 20 -6.71 -7.54 -2.77
N CYS A 21 -7.24 -6.94 -1.70
CA CYS A 21 -7.50 -7.63 -0.43
C CYS A 21 -8.56 -8.74 -0.57
N ILE A 22 -9.65 -8.50 -1.30
CA ILE A 22 -10.71 -9.50 -1.54
C ILE A 22 -10.14 -10.71 -2.27
N ARG A 23 -9.40 -10.50 -3.37
CA ARG A 23 -8.80 -11.59 -4.14
C ARG A 23 -7.69 -12.31 -3.35
N ALA A 24 -6.91 -11.59 -2.56
CA ALA A 24 -5.92 -12.19 -1.65
C ALA A 24 -6.59 -13.07 -0.58
N ALA A 25 -7.71 -12.64 0.00
CA ALA A 25 -8.48 -13.43 0.97
C ALA A 25 -9.17 -14.65 0.31
N GLN A 26 -9.68 -14.52 -0.91
CA GLN A 26 -10.21 -15.66 -1.68
C GLN A 26 -9.14 -16.73 -1.93
N LYS A 27 -7.89 -16.31 -2.16
CA LYS A 27 -6.75 -17.21 -2.41
C LYS A 27 -6.14 -17.79 -1.14
N GLY A 28 -5.92 -16.94 -0.13
CA GLY A 28 -5.17 -17.26 1.09
C GLY A 28 -6.03 -17.64 2.30
N GLY A 29 -7.33 -17.37 2.24
CA GLY A 29 -8.22 -17.31 3.40
C GLY A 29 -8.15 -15.95 4.13
N GLY A 30 -9.12 -15.69 5.01
CA GLY A 30 -9.17 -14.47 5.82
C GLY A 30 -10.49 -13.71 5.69
N VAL A 31 -10.55 -12.55 6.33
CA VAL A 31 -11.70 -11.62 6.29
C VAL A 31 -11.20 -10.26 5.85
N VAL A 32 -11.92 -9.63 4.94
CA VAL A 32 -11.64 -8.26 4.49
C VAL A 32 -12.64 -7.33 5.17
N THR A 33 -12.13 -6.36 5.92
CA THR A 33 -12.95 -5.31 6.52
C THR A 33 -13.46 -4.34 5.45
N PRO A 34 -14.53 -3.57 5.73
CA PRO A 34 -14.90 -2.46 4.87
C PRO A 34 -13.70 -1.51 4.62
N ALA A 35 -13.51 -1.09 3.37
CA ALA A 35 -12.46 -0.15 3.02
C ALA A 35 -12.77 1.26 3.54
N THR A 36 -11.73 2.01 3.89
CA THR A 36 -11.83 3.43 4.23
C THR A 36 -11.48 4.27 3.00
N PHE A 37 -12.26 5.32 2.74
CA PHE A 37 -12.10 6.17 1.55
C PHE A 37 -11.47 7.53 1.88
N TRP A 38 -10.91 7.66 3.08
CA TRP A 38 -10.48 8.92 3.68
C TRP A 38 -8.95 9.04 3.64
N PRO A 39 -8.39 9.88 2.74
CA PRO A 39 -6.95 10.04 2.62
C PRO A 39 -6.45 11.23 3.46
N ILE A 40 -5.19 11.17 3.85
CA ILE A 40 -4.42 12.31 4.31
C ILE A 40 -3.83 13.02 3.08
N GLY A 41 -4.07 14.32 2.97
CA GLY A 41 -3.50 15.11 1.87
C GLY A 41 -4.14 14.78 0.52
N GLY A 42 -3.31 14.64 -0.51
CA GLY A 42 -3.73 14.41 -1.89
C GLY A 42 -3.78 15.66 -2.76
N MET A 43 -3.92 15.46 -4.07
CA MET A 43 -3.76 16.48 -5.10
C MET A 43 -4.67 17.70 -4.88
N PRO A 44 -4.19 18.95 -5.11
CA PRO A 44 -4.97 20.18 -4.97
C PRO A 44 -6.06 20.37 -6.06
N HIS A 45 -6.89 19.36 -6.29
CA HIS A 45 -7.95 19.35 -7.28
C HIS A 45 -9.35 19.28 -6.61
N PRO A 46 -10.41 19.80 -7.24
CA PRO A 46 -11.79 19.55 -6.84
C PRO A 46 -12.09 18.08 -6.52
N TRP A 47 -12.95 17.87 -5.54
CA TRP A 47 -13.42 16.56 -5.05
C TRP A 47 -12.37 15.66 -4.36
N THR A 48 -11.11 16.10 -4.26
CA THR A 48 -10.14 15.51 -3.34
C THR A 48 -10.47 15.93 -1.91
N VAL A 49 -10.81 14.95 -1.06
CA VAL A 49 -11.04 15.17 0.37
C VAL A 49 -9.74 15.02 1.13
N ARG A 50 -9.54 15.77 2.22
CA ARG A 50 -8.30 15.74 3.00
C ARG A 50 -8.63 15.62 4.48
N MET A 51 -8.25 14.50 5.09
CA MET A 51 -8.38 14.30 6.53
C MET A 51 -7.10 14.70 7.26
N SER A 52 -7.23 14.97 8.56
CA SER A 52 -6.07 15.19 9.43
C SER A 52 -5.31 13.88 9.67
N GLU A 53 -4.00 14.00 9.89
CA GLU A 53 -3.14 12.86 10.20
C GLU A 53 -3.58 12.12 11.46
N ASP A 54 -3.89 12.87 12.53
CA ASP A 54 -4.32 12.29 13.81
C ASP A 54 -5.61 11.48 13.68
N LEU A 55 -6.58 11.96 12.90
CA LEU A 55 -7.84 11.24 12.70
C LEU A 55 -7.63 9.91 11.99
N ILE A 56 -6.78 9.88 10.96
CA ILE A 56 -6.50 8.65 10.20
C ILE A 56 -5.64 7.69 11.02
N HIS A 57 -4.67 8.19 11.78
CA HIS A 57 -3.89 7.38 12.73
C HIS A 57 -4.81 6.73 13.78
N ASP A 58 -5.64 7.51 14.46
CA ASP A 58 -6.53 7.04 15.52
C ASP A 58 -7.58 6.05 15.00
N LEU A 59 -8.08 6.28 13.79
CA LEU A 59 -8.97 5.35 13.10
C LEU A 59 -8.26 4.01 12.82
N ALA A 60 -7.03 4.04 12.31
CA ALA A 60 -6.25 2.83 12.04
C ALA A 60 -5.95 2.06 13.34
N VAL A 61 -5.51 2.74 14.40
CA VAL A 61 -5.30 2.15 15.73
C VAL A 61 -6.58 1.47 16.22
N SER A 62 -7.71 2.19 16.18
CA SER A 62 -9.01 1.67 16.61
C SER A 62 -9.41 0.41 15.84
N ILE A 63 -9.27 0.41 14.51
CA ILE A 63 -9.57 -0.75 13.67
C ILE A 63 -8.68 -1.94 14.08
N PHE A 64 -7.37 -1.74 14.20
CA PHE A 64 -6.44 -2.81 14.52
C PHE A 64 -6.70 -3.42 15.90
N GLU A 65 -6.99 -2.60 16.91
CA GLU A 65 -7.34 -3.07 18.25
C GLU A 65 -8.65 -3.84 18.27
N GLN A 66 -9.68 -3.37 17.56
CA GLN A 66 -10.95 -4.09 17.46
C GLN A 66 -10.80 -5.43 16.74
N MET A 67 -9.95 -5.51 15.72
CA MET A 67 -9.63 -6.79 15.07
C MET A 67 -8.91 -7.75 16.04
N GLY A 68 -8.00 -7.24 16.86
CA GLY A 68 -7.39 -8.01 17.94
C GLY A 68 -8.40 -8.49 18.97
N HIS A 69 -9.34 -7.62 19.36
CA HIS A 69 -10.38 -7.92 20.34
C HIS A 69 -11.31 -9.06 19.89
N VAL A 70 -11.68 -9.10 18.60
CA VAL A 70 -12.52 -10.18 18.03
C VAL A 70 -11.73 -11.46 17.70
N GLY A 71 -10.42 -11.49 17.98
CA GLY A 71 -9.60 -12.70 17.94
C GLY A 71 -8.64 -12.83 16.75
N PHE A 72 -8.52 -11.82 15.89
CA PHE A 72 -7.51 -11.85 14.83
C PHE A 72 -6.10 -11.66 15.42
N ARG A 73 -5.15 -12.47 14.94
CA ARG A 73 -3.74 -12.41 15.36
C ARG A 73 -2.83 -11.73 14.33
N VAL A 74 -3.26 -11.71 13.08
CA VAL A 74 -2.53 -11.13 11.94
C VAL A 74 -3.45 -10.20 11.18
N ILE A 75 -2.92 -9.03 10.82
CA ILE A 75 -3.57 -8.07 9.92
C ILE A 75 -2.58 -7.73 8.80
N ILE A 76 -3.06 -7.77 7.56
CA ILE A 76 -2.38 -7.16 6.43
C ILE A 76 -3.13 -5.85 6.14
N ALA A 77 -2.50 -4.72 6.42
CA ALA A 77 -3.10 -3.39 6.27
C ALA A 77 -2.58 -2.74 4.98
N VAL A 78 -3.44 -2.64 3.97
CA VAL A 78 -3.08 -2.14 2.64
C VAL A 78 -3.66 -0.75 2.41
N THR A 79 -2.86 0.20 1.94
CA THR A 79 -3.32 1.52 1.51
C THR A 79 -3.08 1.74 0.02
N GLY A 80 -4.15 1.99 -0.74
CA GLY A 80 -4.05 2.37 -2.15
C GLY A 80 -3.56 3.79 -2.41
N HIS A 81 -3.55 4.63 -1.38
CA HIS A 81 -3.17 6.04 -1.44
C HIS A 81 -1.71 6.21 -1.00
N TYR A 82 -0.89 6.81 -1.86
CA TYR A 82 0.58 6.83 -1.73
C TYR A 82 1.13 8.08 -1.06
N GLY A 83 0.28 8.99 -0.57
CA GLY A 83 0.74 10.13 0.23
C GLY A 83 1.67 9.67 1.35
N PHE A 84 2.85 10.29 1.46
CA PHE A 84 3.85 9.92 2.47
C PHE A 84 3.25 9.86 3.87
N GLU A 85 2.45 10.87 4.20
CA GLU A 85 1.77 11.02 5.48
C GLU A 85 0.80 9.86 5.70
N GLN A 86 0.01 9.46 4.70
CA GLN A 86 -0.85 8.27 4.76
C GLN A 86 -0.07 7.00 5.08
N VAL A 87 0.98 6.73 4.30
CA VAL A 87 1.81 5.54 4.45
C VAL A 87 2.48 5.51 5.82
N TYR A 88 3.05 6.64 6.24
CA TYR A 88 3.70 6.81 7.54
C TYR A 88 2.72 6.58 8.69
N GLN A 89 1.53 7.20 8.65
CA GLN A 89 0.55 7.11 9.73
C GLN A 89 0.00 5.69 9.90
N ILE A 90 -0.28 4.97 8.81
CA ILE A 90 -0.75 3.57 8.90
C ILE A 90 0.34 2.66 9.44
N LYS A 91 1.60 2.83 9.00
CA LYS A 91 2.76 2.08 9.54
C LYS A 91 3.01 2.39 11.02
N ARG A 92 2.84 3.66 11.42
CA ARG A 92 2.95 4.11 12.83
C ARG A 92 1.86 3.47 13.71
N ALA A 93 0.60 3.52 13.28
CA ALA A 93 -0.52 2.87 13.98
C ALA A 93 -0.31 1.36 14.14
N ALA A 94 0.19 0.68 13.09
CA ALA A 94 0.49 -0.75 13.13
C ALA A 94 1.54 -1.07 14.21
N LEU A 95 2.64 -0.31 14.26
CA LEU A 95 3.69 -0.49 15.27
C LEU A 95 3.19 -0.21 16.68
N GLU A 96 2.43 0.87 16.87
CA GLU A 96 1.85 1.22 18.17
C GLU A 96 1.04 0.05 18.75
N VAL A 97 0.14 -0.53 17.95
CA VAL A 97 -0.70 -1.66 18.38
C VAL A 97 0.14 -2.93 18.57
N MET A 98 1.12 -3.21 17.71
CA MET A 98 1.99 -4.38 17.86
C MET A 98 2.83 -4.34 19.15
N TYR A 99 3.27 -3.17 19.61
CA TYR A 99 4.06 -3.04 20.84
C TYR A 99 3.25 -3.33 22.11
N ARG A 100 1.93 -3.12 22.09
CA ARG A 100 1.05 -3.37 23.24
C ARG A 100 0.19 -4.62 23.13
N SER A 101 0.37 -5.42 22.07
CA SER A 101 -0.45 -6.61 21.81
C SER A 101 0.39 -7.82 21.39
N GLY A 102 -0.28 -8.97 21.22
CA GLY A 102 0.28 -10.19 20.63
C GLY A 102 0.17 -10.25 19.10
N MET A 103 -0.35 -9.19 18.45
CA MET A 103 -0.66 -9.21 17.02
C MET A 103 0.58 -9.02 16.14
N CYS A 104 0.51 -9.47 14.88
CA CYS A 104 1.41 -9.06 13.81
C CYS A 104 0.61 -8.24 12.79
N ILE A 105 0.97 -6.98 12.57
CA ILE A 105 0.28 -6.07 11.66
C ILE A 105 1.29 -5.64 10.60
N TYR A 106 1.10 -6.08 9.36
CA TYR A 106 1.94 -5.67 8.25
C TYR A 106 1.25 -4.59 7.43
N ALA A 107 1.67 -3.35 7.66
CA ALA A 107 1.16 -2.17 6.98
C ALA A 107 2.02 -1.77 5.78
N MET A 108 1.40 -1.61 4.62
CA MET A 108 2.09 -1.22 3.38
C MET A 108 1.15 -0.51 2.40
N PRO A 109 1.66 0.41 1.56
CA PRO A 109 1.05 0.66 0.26
C PRO A 109 1.29 -0.56 -0.64
N GLU A 110 0.35 -0.89 -1.52
CA GLU A 110 0.38 -2.14 -2.30
C GLU A 110 1.57 -2.23 -3.27
N TYR A 111 2.13 -1.11 -3.70
CA TYR A 111 3.31 -1.12 -4.57
C TYR A 111 4.54 -1.75 -3.88
N GLU A 112 4.64 -1.69 -2.54
CA GLU A 112 5.72 -2.35 -1.80
C GLU A 112 5.70 -3.87 -2.00
N ALA A 113 4.52 -4.45 -2.27
CA ALA A 113 4.40 -5.87 -2.58
C ALA A 113 4.87 -6.22 -4.00
N ALA A 114 5.20 -5.26 -4.87
CA ALA A 114 5.64 -5.51 -6.24
C ALA A 114 6.81 -4.60 -6.69
N CYS A 115 7.57 -4.05 -5.74
CA CYS A 115 8.64 -3.10 -6.06
C CYS A 115 9.79 -3.69 -6.87
N ASP A 116 10.01 -5.00 -6.80
CA ASP A 116 11.06 -5.72 -7.52
C ASP A 116 10.79 -5.90 -9.02
N ILE A 117 9.55 -5.66 -9.48
CA ILE A 117 9.24 -5.58 -10.91
C ILE A 117 9.22 -4.12 -11.43
N GLY A 118 9.73 -3.18 -10.62
CA GLY A 118 9.84 -1.76 -10.97
C GLY A 118 8.61 -0.91 -10.61
N TYR A 119 7.62 -1.48 -9.90
CA TYR A 119 6.46 -0.72 -9.45
C TYR A 119 6.74 -0.02 -8.11
N ARG A 120 7.04 1.26 -8.15
CA ARG A 120 7.39 2.09 -6.97
C ARG A 120 6.34 3.15 -6.64
N GLY A 121 5.10 2.94 -7.09
CA GLY A 121 4.02 3.92 -7.02
C GLY A 121 4.06 4.92 -8.17
N ASP A 122 2.88 5.38 -8.59
CA ASP A 122 2.66 6.49 -9.50
C ASP A 122 1.29 7.11 -9.19
N HIS A 123 0.82 8.09 -9.95
CA HIS A 123 -0.46 8.74 -9.68
C HIS A 123 -1.28 8.92 -10.95
N ALA A 124 -2.42 8.24 -11.03
CA ALA A 124 -3.29 8.13 -12.20
C ALA A 124 -2.58 7.71 -13.50
N ALA A 125 -1.37 7.15 -13.38
CA ALA A 125 -0.44 6.93 -14.47
C ALA A 125 -0.44 5.45 -14.88
N LYS A 126 0.65 5.01 -15.53
CA LYS A 126 0.83 3.64 -16.04
C LYS A 126 0.32 2.55 -15.10
N TRP A 127 0.79 2.51 -13.85
CA TRP A 127 0.55 1.40 -12.93
C TRP A 127 -0.86 1.44 -12.37
N GLU A 128 -1.27 2.54 -11.75
CA GLU A 128 -2.63 2.66 -11.20
C GLU A 128 -3.72 2.42 -12.24
N THR A 129 -3.55 2.98 -13.44
CA THR A 129 -4.51 2.78 -14.53
C THR A 129 -4.52 1.34 -15.01
N SER A 130 -3.35 0.70 -15.16
CA SER A 130 -3.27 -0.72 -15.53
C SER A 130 -3.97 -1.62 -14.51
N ILE A 131 -3.74 -1.36 -13.22
CA ILE A 131 -4.37 -2.09 -12.12
C ILE A 131 -5.88 -1.94 -12.19
N MET A 132 -6.39 -0.72 -12.40
CA MET A 132 -7.83 -0.49 -12.53
C MET A 132 -8.43 -1.18 -13.76
N MET A 133 -7.74 -1.16 -14.92
CA MET A 133 -8.16 -1.86 -16.14
C MET A 133 -8.30 -3.39 -15.95
N TYR A 134 -7.58 -3.98 -15.00
CA TYR A 134 -7.70 -5.40 -14.66
C TYR A 134 -8.71 -5.67 -13.56
N LEU A 135 -8.68 -4.89 -12.47
CA LEU A 135 -9.50 -5.14 -11.30
C LEU A 135 -10.95 -4.74 -11.52
N ILE A 136 -11.17 -3.52 -12.04
CA ILE A 136 -12.48 -2.89 -12.16
C ILE A 136 -12.58 -2.09 -13.48
N PRO A 137 -12.50 -2.77 -14.65
CA PRO A 137 -12.43 -2.11 -15.95
C PRO A 137 -13.60 -1.16 -16.23
N ASP A 138 -14.79 -1.45 -15.69
CA ASP A 138 -16.00 -0.66 -15.89
C ASP A 138 -15.92 0.75 -15.27
N LEU A 139 -14.92 1.02 -14.42
CA LEU A 139 -14.66 2.35 -13.84
C LEU A 139 -13.57 3.13 -14.57
N VAL A 140 -12.96 2.56 -15.61
CA VAL A 140 -11.90 3.22 -16.38
C VAL A 140 -12.44 3.65 -17.74
N GLU A 141 -12.38 4.95 -18.01
CA GLU A 141 -12.88 5.54 -19.25
C GLU A 141 -11.77 6.31 -19.97
N MET A 142 -10.87 5.56 -20.65
CA MET A 142 -9.73 6.15 -21.36
C MET A 142 -10.10 7.14 -22.46
N LYS A 143 -11.35 7.09 -22.97
CA LYS A 143 -11.86 8.08 -23.93
C LYS A 143 -12.04 9.48 -23.33
N GLU A 144 -12.16 9.57 -22.00
CA GLU A 144 -12.28 10.83 -21.26
C GLU A 144 -10.89 11.41 -20.94
N ALA A 145 -9.82 10.62 -21.11
CA ALA A 145 -8.44 11.12 -20.99
C ALA A 145 -8.17 12.22 -22.01
N GLU A 146 -7.25 13.13 -21.68
CA GLU A 146 -6.83 14.17 -22.60
C GLU A 146 -6.23 13.58 -23.89
N PRO A 147 -6.39 14.25 -25.04
CA PRO A 147 -5.86 13.77 -26.32
C PRO A 147 -4.33 13.58 -26.29
N PRO A 148 -3.78 12.59 -27.03
CA PRO A 148 -2.34 12.35 -27.12
C PRO A 148 -1.55 13.63 -27.42
N GLY A 149 -0.41 13.82 -26.73
CA GLY A 149 0.42 15.02 -26.85
C GLY A 149 -0.02 16.19 -25.96
N THR A 150 -1.18 16.09 -25.29
CA THR A 150 -1.61 17.04 -24.27
C THR A 150 -1.16 16.54 -22.88
N PRO A 151 -0.58 17.40 -22.03
CA PRO A 151 -0.37 17.06 -20.62
C PRO A 151 -1.69 16.65 -19.96
N MET A 152 -1.68 15.56 -19.21
CA MET A 152 -2.85 15.10 -18.48
C MET A 152 -2.91 15.77 -17.11
N ASP A 153 -4.09 16.25 -16.71
CA ASP A 153 -4.25 16.93 -15.44
C ASP A 153 -4.26 15.93 -14.28
N GLY A 154 -3.32 16.12 -13.35
CA GLY A 154 -3.21 15.26 -12.18
C GLY A 154 -2.64 13.87 -12.43
N VAL A 155 -1.84 13.71 -13.49
CA VAL A 155 -1.11 12.46 -13.73
C VAL A 155 0.37 12.63 -13.36
N GLY A 156 0.88 11.74 -12.51
CA GLY A 156 2.27 11.71 -12.07
C GLY A 156 2.92 10.36 -12.34
N GLY A 157 3.75 10.26 -13.38
CA GLY A 157 4.39 9.02 -13.78
C GLY A 157 4.46 8.88 -15.30
N GLU A 158 4.58 7.65 -15.78
CA GLU A 158 4.54 7.34 -17.22
C GLU A 158 3.11 7.47 -17.76
N ASP A 159 2.99 8.06 -18.96
CA ASP A 159 1.71 8.36 -19.59
C ASP A 159 0.82 7.10 -19.74
N PRO A 160 -0.36 7.05 -19.08
CA PRO A 160 -1.22 5.87 -19.10
C PRO A 160 -1.78 5.58 -20.50
N ARG A 161 -1.90 6.57 -21.38
CA ARG A 161 -2.40 6.39 -22.75
C ARG A 161 -1.46 5.54 -23.61
N VAL A 162 -0.18 5.51 -23.25
CA VAL A 162 0.87 4.80 -23.98
C VAL A 162 1.28 3.52 -23.24
N HIS A 163 1.38 3.59 -21.91
CA HIS A 163 2.05 2.57 -21.13
C HIS A 163 1.10 1.73 -20.27
N ALA A 164 -0.13 2.17 -20.00
CA ALA A 164 -1.07 1.38 -19.23
C ALA A 164 -1.70 0.27 -20.10
N SER A 165 -1.85 -0.92 -19.54
CA SER A 165 -2.58 -2.00 -20.19
C SER A 165 -3.19 -2.94 -19.17
N ARG A 166 -4.25 -3.64 -19.58
CA ARG A 166 -4.88 -4.67 -18.75
C ARG A 166 -3.91 -5.80 -18.42
N GLU A 167 -3.06 -6.21 -19.36
CA GLU A 167 -2.08 -7.29 -19.18
C GLU A 167 -1.01 -6.91 -18.15
N LEU A 168 -0.56 -5.65 -18.16
CA LEU A 168 0.33 -5.14 -17.12
C LEU A 168 -0.37 -5.18 -15.76
N GLY A 169 -1.63 -4.76 -15.71
CA GLY A 169 -2.50 -4.79 -14.54
C GLY A 169 -2.66 -6.18 -13.95
N GLU A 170 -2.97 -7.17 -14.80
CA GLU A 170 -3.08 -8.57 -14.43
C GLU A 170 -1.78 -9.08 -13.81
N LYS A 171 -0.65 -8.88 -14.49
CA LYS A 171 0.67 -9.32 -14.02
C LYS A 171 1.02 -8.76 -12.64
N VAL A 172 0.82 -7.46 -12.42
CA VAL A 172 1.15 -6.82 -11.13
C VAL A 172 0.16 -7.22 -10.04
N CYS A 173 -1.13 -7.29 -10.35
CA CYS A 173 -2.15 -7.67 -9.37
C CYS A 173 -1.97 -9.11 -8.92
N ASP A 174 -1.72 -10.05 -9.83
CA ASP A 174 -1.50 -11.46 -9.47
C ASP A 174 -0.28 -11.64 -8.56
N LEU A 175 0.79 -10.87 -8.79
CA LEU A 175 1.97 -10.84 -7.93
C LEU A 175 1.65 -10.28 -6.53
N ILE A 176 0.94 -9.16 -6.46
CA ILE A 176 0.52 -8.54 -5.19
C ILE A 176 -0.38 -9.52 -4.43
N ILE A 177 -1.41 -10.08 -5.07
CA ILE A 177 -2.36 -11.03 -4.49
C ILE A 177 -1.64 -12.25 -3.91
N GLU A 178 -0.70 -12.84 -4.66
CA GLU A 178 0.14 -13.94 -4.18
C GLU A 178 0.89 -13.54 -2.90
N ARG A 179 1.59 -12.41 -2.92
CA ARG A 179 2.44 -11.97 -1.80
C ARG A 179 1.63 -11.58 -0.56
N LEU A 180 0.51 -10.89 -0.71
CA LEU A 180 -0.38 -10.59 0.41
C LEU A 180 -0.93 -11.88 1.04
N SER A 181 -1.35 -12.84 0.20
CA SER A 181 -1.87 -14.13 0.67
C SER A 181 -0.80 -14.98 1.38
N SER A 182 0.45 -14.95 0.91
CA SER A 182 1.58 -15.64 1.53
C SER A 182 2.00 -14.96 2.83
N ALA A 183 2.07 -13.63 2.86
CA ALA A 183 2.49 -12.87 4.05
C ALA A 183 1.58 -13.16 5.25
N ALA A 184 0.26 -13.22 5.04
CA ALA A 184 -0.69 -13.55 6.10
C ALA A 184 -0.40 -14.93 6.75
N LYS A 185 -0.10 -15.95 5.94
CA LYS A 185 0.25 -17.29 6.41
C LYS A 185 1.58 -17.31 7.17
N THR A 186 2.62 -16.70 6.60
CA THR A 186 3.94 -16.60 7.24
C THR A 186 3.86 -15.91 8.59
N LEU A 187 3.11 -14.81 8.70
CA LEU A 187 2.97 -14.06 9.95
C LEU A 187 2.23 -14.84 11.05
N LEU A 188 1.34 -15.76 10.68
CA LEU A 188 0.62 -16.61 11.63
C LEU A 188 1.53 -17.68 12.27
N GLU A 189 2.60 -18.07 11.58
CA GLU A 189 3.49 -19.17 11.97
C GLU A 189 4.76 -18.70 12.68
N LEU A 190 4.97 -17.38 12.81
CA LEU A 190 6.19 -16.85 13.43
C LEU A 190 6.36 -17.33 14.88
N SER A 191 7.56 -17.80 15.20
CA SER A 191 7.98 -17.95 16.59
C SER A 191 8.04 -16.58 17.31
N PRO A 192 8.02 -16.54 18.66
CA PRO A 192 8.18 -15.30 19.39
C PRO A 192 9.44 -14.50 19.01
N ARG A 193 10.53 -15.20 18.67
CA ARG A 193 11.79 -14.59 18.23
C ARG A 193 11.67 -13.96 16.85
N GLU A 194 11.01 -14.64 15.91
CA GLU A 194 10.80 -14.12 14.56
C GLU A 194 9.81 -12.96 14.57
N ARG A 195 8.74 -13.03 15.38
CA ARG A 195 7.83 -11.90 15.60
C ARG A 195 8.58 -10.67 16.12
N SER A 196 9.49 -10.84 17.09
CA SER A 196 10.31 -9.74 17.59
C SER A 196 11.19 -9.12 16.49
N ARG A 197 11.76 -9.95 15.60
CA ARG A 197 12.52 -9.47 14.44
C ARG A 197 11.66 -8.75 13.42
N PHE A 198 10.46 -9.26 13.13
CA PHE A 198 9.48 -8.62 12.26
C PHE A 198 9.14 -7.20 12.75
N ILE A 199 8.78 -7.06 14.04
CA ILE A 199 8.50 -5.75 14.65
C ILE A 199 9.71 -4.83 14.56
N THR A 200 10.92 -5.35 14.81
CA THR A 200 12.16 -4.57 14.71
C THR A 200 12.42 -4.07 13.29
N ALA A 201 12.15 -4.90 12.26
CA ALA A 201 12.27 -4.52 10.86
C ALA A 201 11.22 -3.47 10.46
N CYS A 202 9.96 -3.61 10.88
CA CYS A 202 8.94 -2.58 10.68
C CYS A 202 9.33 -1.25 11.36
N ALA A 203 9.89 -1.31 12.58
CA ALA A 203 10.36 -0.13 13.29
C ALA A 203 11.55 0.54 12.59
N ALA A 204 12.48 -0.24 12.01
CA ALA A 204 13.56 0.29 11.19
C ALA A 204 13.00 1.01 9.95
N HIS A 205 12.06 0.37 9.24
CA HIS A 205 11.38 0.96 8.09
C HIS A 205 10.71 2.30 8.43
N LEU A 206 9.96 2.36 9.53
CA LEU A 206 9.29 3.59 9.97
C LEU A 206 10.31 4.68 10.34
N ARG A 207 11.41 4.36 11.04
CA ARG A 207 12.46 5.33 11.39
C ARG A 207 13.14 5.92 10.16
N THR A 208 13.40 5.11 9.13
CA THR A 208 13.93 5.58 7.85
C THR A 208 12.97 6.59 7.21
N LEU A 209 11.67 6.28 7.18
CA LEU A 209 10.63 7.19 6.68
C LEU A 209 10.53 8.46 7.53
N GLU A 210 10.64 8.35 8.86
CA GLU A 210 10.60 9.49 9.77
C GLU A 210 11.73 10.48 9.51
N THR A 211 12.95 9.94 9.33
CA THR A 211 14.21 10.69 9.22
C THR A 211 14.36 11.34 7.84
N HIS A 212 14.07 10.59 6.77
CA HIS A 212 14.34 11.05 5.39
C HIS A 212 13.08 11.39 4.59
N LYS A 213 11.89 11.20 5.18
CA LYS A 213 10.59 11.45 4.54
C LYS A 213 10.51 10.73 3.18
N ARG A 214 9.97 11.38 2.16
CA ARG A 214 9.95 10.86 0.77
C ARG A 214 11.35 10.64 0.20
N GLY A 215 12.37 11.31 0.73
CA GLY A 215 13.77 11.15 0.29
C GLY A 215 14.31 9.74 0.50
N ALA A 216 13.79 8.99 1.47
CA ALA A 216 14.16 7.59 1.68
C ALA A 216 13.97 6.73 0.42
N MET A 217 12.91 7.00 -0.35
CA MET A 217 12.52 6.20 -1.52
C MET A 217 13.45 6.41 -2.72
N ALA A 218 14.36 7.38 -2.66
CA ALA A 218 15.39 7.58 -3.67
C ALA A 218 16.63 6.69 -3.45
N ASP A 219 16.76 6.08 -2.26
CA ASP A 219 17.86 5.18 -1.93
C ASP A 219 17.51 3.73 -2.27
N GLU A 220 18.39 3.00 -2.94
CA GLU A 220 18.15 1.60 -3.30
C GLU A 220 18.10 0.69 -2.07
N ASN A 221 18.80 1.02 -0.99
CA ASN A 221 18.73 0.28 0.27
C ASN A 221 17.31 0.31 0.87
N TYR A 222 16.52 1.35 0.60
CA TYR A 222 15.12 1.39 1.02
C TYR A 222 14.32 0.25 0.37
N TRP A 223 14.49 0.07 -0.94
CA TRP A 223 13.78 -0.95 -1.71
C TRP A 223 14.31 -2.35 -1.41
N GLU A 224 15.61 -2.51 -1.18
CA GLU A 224 16.19 -3.76 -0.68
C GLU A 224 15.59 -4.14 0.69
N GLY A 225 15.46 -3.17 1.60
CA GLY A 225 14.84 -3.36 2.91
C GLY A 225 13.37 -3.76 2.82
N VAL A 226 12.60 -3.08 1.97
CA VAL A 226 11.19 -3.42 1.69
C VAL A 226 11.05 -4.84 1.15
N LEU A 227 11.88 -5.22 0.18
CA LEU A 227 11.83 -6.55 -0.42
C LEU A 227 12.27 -7.65 0.55
N ALA A 228 13.29 -7.40 1.36
CA ALA A 228 13.73 -8.34 2.41
C ALA A 228 12.64 -8.53 3.47
N LEU A 229 11.96 -7.44 3.88
CA LEU A 229 10.83 -7.51 4.81
C LEU A 229 9.70 -8.37 4.25
N ALA A 230 9.31 -8.16 2.99
CA ALA A 230 8.26 -8.93 2.32
C ALA A 230 8.61 -10.43 2.19
N LYS A 231 9.90 -10.77 2.06
CA LYS A 231 10.40 -12.15 1.98
C LYS A 231 10.56 -12.82 3.35
N GLY A 232 10.29 -12.14 4.46
CA GLY A 232 10.53 -12.65 5.80
C GLY A 232 12.01 -12.64 6.23
N GLU A 233 12.88 -12.00 5.45
CA GLU A 233 14.32 -11.87 5.72
C GLU A 233 14.60 -10.69 6.66
N TYR A 234 13.95 -10.68 7.83
CA TYR A 234 13.90 -9.51 8.73
C TYR A 234 15.27 -8.95 9.13
N HIS A 235 16.30 -9.81 9.26
CA HIS A 235 17.66 -9.35 9.55
C HIS A 235 18.21 -8.48 8.42
N LYS A 236 18.08 -8.92 7.17
CA LYS A 236 18.57 -8.18 6.01
C LYS A 236 17.78 -6.89 5.84
N ALA A 237 16.47 -6.92 6.11
CA ALA A 237 15.64 -5.72 6.11
C ALA A 237 16.15 -4.66 7.09
N ILE A 238 16.47 -5.06 8.32
CA ILE A 238 17.03 -4.15 9.34
C ILE A 238 18.37 -3.57 8.89
N GLU A 239 19.27 -4.39 8.34
CA GLU A 239 20.56 -3.93 7.84
C GLU A 239 20.40 -2.90 6.72
N ALA A 240 19.57 -3.20 5.73
CA ALA A 240 19.29 -2.31 4.60
C ALA A 240 18.73 -0.96 5.07
N PHE A 241 17.73 -0.94 5.95
CA PHE A 241 17.15 0.29 6.46
C PHE A 241 18.11 1.14 7.30
N ASN A 242 19.09 0.53 7.98
CA ASN A 242 20.09 1.23 8.79
C ASN A 242 21.25 1.82 7.96
N MET A 243 21.35 1.50 6.66
CA MET A 243 22.37 2.05 5.77
C MET A 243 21.96 3.37 5.09
N ILE A 244 20.69 3.77 5.25
CA ILE A 244 20.10 5.01 4.75
C ILE A 244 20.29 6.10 5.81
#